data_AF-A0A2M8QNR7-F1
#
_entry.id   AF-A0A2M8QNR7-F1
#
_cell.length_a   1.000
_cell.length_b   1.000
_cell.length_c   1.000
_cell.angle_alpha   90.00
_cell.angle_beta   90.00
_cell.angle_gamma   90.00
#
_symmetry.space_group_name_H-M   'P 1'
#
loop_
_entity.id
_entity.type
_entity.pdbx_description
1 polymer ?
#
loop_
_entity_poly.entity_id
_entity_poly.type
_entity_poly.pdbx_seq_one_letter_code
_entity_poly.pdbx_strand_id
1 'polypeptide(L)'
;MLLALLLFGCARPAAAQPASPVYFLSVGSSRFLQPADPADHGFPELLGARNGANSLADLLAQGGAKFGITLTSPEGSIVGKKDIDAAVEAILARIAKDRRAGETPLLIVYIAAHGISDGFSWNQFSVPGDLTYRGEPEKLSPVELAEQAIHAATLVDRLNKAKLHYLLVVDTCYEGTPSRLDSPVLTPMAQQNIGDIATALRFLNEFHQNDPVLFSIEPGKTVKVAPDPADPTHNSMGPLARRLVLLINSAKANGRGVTLASMVAALTDPHGDPLTTPSITHAQRAAWWDMPVIRAGAQPGEIEDREGTATVPQLCCLAKSARAAAAPKPLPARGSVILRSAAGESILGGQPLTLTKDFAVTFSDPQTLDIAVADPDGDWSFEFAAPIPLAIGRYAGATRSPFQQDGRNGMSASGHSSGCNELHGEFEITALPGAGGGRLALRFTQYCDDDKAPLTGTIDLAFGN
;
A
#
# COMPACT_ATOMS: atom_id res chain seq x y z
N MET A 1 -54.96 -37.30 -44.64
CA MET A 1 -54.25 -37.29 -43.34
C MET A 1 -52.76 -37.21 -43.64
N LEU A 2 -52.08 -36.27 -43.00
CA LEU A 2 -50.79 -35.68 -43.40
C LEU A 2 -49.62 -36.66 -43.53
N LEU A 3 -48.79 -36.43 -44.56
CA LEU A 3 -47.45 -36.97 -44.74
C LEU A 3 -46.47 -36.10 -43.92
N ALA A 4 -45.87 -36.65 -42.87
CA ALA A 4 -44.87 -35.96 -42.06
C ALA A 4 -43.48 -36.09 -42.69
N LEU A 5 -42.97 -35.01 -43.29
CA LEU A 5 -41.57 -34.87 -43.67
C LEU A 5 -40.72 -34.68 -42.41
N LEU A 6 -39.87 -35.66 -42.09
CA LEU A 6 -38.81 -35.51 -41.09
C LEU A 6 -37.67 -34.69 -41.71
N LEU A 7 -37.67 -33.39 -41.44
CA LEU A 7 -36.52 -32.52 -41.69
C LEU A 7 -35.44 -32.81 -40.64
N PHE A 8 -34.43 -33.59 -41.02
CA PHE A 8 -33.16 -33.66 -40.29
C PHE A 8 -32.46 -32.30 -40.43
N GLY A 9 -32.67 -31.42 -39.45
CA GLY A 9 -31.90 -30.21 -39.31
C GLY A 9 -30.46 -30.56 -38.93
N CYS A 10 -29.52 -30.36 -39.85
CA CYS A 10 -28.10 -30.31 -39.52
C CYS A 10 -27.88 -29.19 -38.50
N ALA A 11 -27.78 -29.56 -37.22
CA ALA A 11 -27.25 -28.66 -36.21
C ALA A 11 -25.81 -28.31 -36.62
N ARG A 12 -25.59 -27.06 -37.03
CA ARG A 12 -24.23 -26.54 -37.19
C ARG A 12 -23.52 -26.73 -35.85
N PRO A 13 -22.31 -27.32 -35.81
CA PRO A 13 -21.52 -27.31 -34.59
C PRO A 13 -21.40 -25.84 -34.16
N ALA A 14 -21.69 -25.56 -32.88
CA ALA A 14 -21.42 -24.26 -32.30
C ALA A 14 -19.98 -23.90 -32.65
N ALA A 15 -19.78 -22.77 -33.34
CA ALA A 15 -18.44 -22.29 -33.62
C ALA A 15 -17.68 -22.23 -32.29
N ALA A 16 -16.60 -23.01 -32.18
CA ALA A 16 -15.76 -22.99 -30.99
C ALA A 16 -15.41 -21.52 -30.71
N GLN A 17 -15.73 -21.04 -29.50
CA GLN A 17 -15.37 -19.69 -29.11
C GLN A 17 -13.86 -19.52 -29.34
N PRO A 18 -13.43 -18.46 -30.06
CA PRO A 18 -12.01 -18.24 -30.27
C PRO A 18 -11.33 -18.13 -28.91
N ALA A 19 -10.26 -18.91 -28.73
CA ALA A 19 -9.52 -18.96 -27.48
C ALA A 19 -9.03 -17.55 -27.12
N SER A 20 -9.33 -17.10 -25.90
CA SER A 20 -9.00 -15.75 -25.45
C SER A 20 -7.51 -15.44 -25.62
N PRO A 21 -7.15 -14.23 -26.08
CA PRO A 21 -5.77 -13.87 -26.33
C PRO A 21 -4.98 -13.77 -25.02
N VAL A 22 -3.71 -14.19 -25.08
CA VAL A 22 -2.75 -14.07 -23.98
C VAL A 22 -1.85 -12.87 -24.24
N TYR A 23 -1.62 -12.07 -23.22
CA TYR A 23 -0.70 -10.95 -23.19
C TYR A 23 0.30 -11.15 -22.05
N PHE A 24 1.45 -10.49 -22.11
CA PHE A 24 2.39 -10.51 -21.00
C PHE A 24 3.06 -9.18 -20.73
N LEU A 25 3.46 -8.98 -19.47
CA LEU A 25 4.41 -7.98 -19.03
C LEU A 25 5.48 -8.71 -18.23
N SER A 26 6.72 -8.67 -18.70
CA SER A 26 7.86 -9.32 -18.06
C SER A 26 8.85 -8.26 -17.60
N VAL A 27 9.01 -8.09 -16.28
CA VAL A 27 9.87 -7.07 -15.67
C VAL A 27 11.04 -7.73 -14.98
N GLY A 28 12.26 -7.31 -15.32
CA GLY A 28 13.51 -7.76 -14.69
C GLY A 28 14.38 -6.60 -14.25
N SER A 29 14.28 -6.21 -12.98
CA SER A 29 15.12 -5.20 -12.36
C SER A 29 16.41 -5.83 -11.82
N SER A 30 17.49 -5.73 -12.60
CA SER A 30 18.79 -6.35 -12.32
C SER A 30 19.87 -5.37 -11.84
N ARG A 31 19.69 -4.07 -12.05
CA ARG A 31 20.64 -3.02 -11.63
C ARG A 31 19.94 -2.01 -10.74
N PHE A 32 20.68 -1.49 -9.76
CA PHE A 32 20.15 -0.62 -8.72
C PHE A 32 21.06 0.58 -8.52
N LEU A 33 20.46 1.76 -8.41
CA LEU A 33 21.18 2.98 -8.06
C LEU A 33 21.80 2.82 -6.68
N GLN A 34 23.08 3.17 -6.59
CA GLN A 34 23.78 3.21 -5.32
C GLN A 34 23.61 4.60 -4.69
N PRO A 35 23.30 4.67 -3.38
CA PRO A 35 23.17 5.95 -2.71
C PRO A 35 24.50 6.71 -2.66
N ALA A 36 24.43 8.04 -2.73
CA ALA A 36 25.59 8.90 -2.55
C ALA A 36 25.88 9.21 -1.06
N ASP A 37 24.83 9.23 -0.22
CA ASP A 37 24.95 9.43 1.23
C ASP A 37 25.27 8.08 1.91
N PRO A 38 26.36 7.98 2.70
CA PRO A 38 26.71 6.75 3.43
C PRO A 38 25.65 6.29 4.44
N ALA A 39 24.74 7.16 4.86
CA ALA A 39 23.62 6.82 5.75
C ALA A 39 22.47 6.11 5.02
N ASP A 40 22.46 6.14 3.69
CA ASP A 40 21.47 5.46 2.86
C ASP A 40 21.98 4.09 2.40
N HIS A 41 21.03 3.19 2.19
CA HIS A 41 21.26 1.84 1.74
C HIS A 41 20.67 1.67 0.33
N GLY A 42 21.46 1.04 -0.54
CA GLY A 42 21.02 0.58 -1.85
C GLY A 42 20.85 -0.93 -1.86
N PHE A 43 20.48 -1.45 -3.01
CA PHE A 43 20.37 -2.89 -3.23
C PHE A 43 21.51 -3.38 -4.12
N PRO A 44 22.00 -4.62 -3.93
CA PRO A 44 23.00 -5.20 -4.81
C PRO A 44 22.40 -5.53 -6.17
N GLU A 45 23.23 -5.64 -7.20
CA GLU A 45 22.77 -6.12 -8.51
C GLU A 45 22.18 -7.53 -8.44
N LEU A 46 21.15 -7.77 -9.24
CA LEU A 46 20.40 -9.02 -9.32
C LEU A 46 20.33 -9.47 -10.78
N LEU A 47 21.47 -9.87 -11.35
CA LEU A 47 21.59 -10.18 -12.78
C LEU A 47 20.57 -11.23 -13.27
N GLY A 48 20.20 -12.19 -12.41
CA GLY A 48 19.21 -13.20 -12.75
C GLY A 48 17.80 -12.68 -13.02
N ALA A 49 17.45 -11.48 -12.53
CA ALA A 49 16.15 -10.87 -12.80
C ALA A 49 15.94 -10.58 -14.30
N ARG A 50 16.97 -10.03 -14.95
CA ARG A 50 16.96 -9.76 -16.40
C ARG A 50 16.89 -11.06 -17.21
N ASN A 51 17.71 -12.05 -16.85
CA ASN A 51 17.73 -13.34 -17.55
C ASN A 51 16.36 -14.01 -17.50
N GLY A 52 15.76 -14.13 -16.31
CA GLY A 52 14.42 -14.70 -16.15
C GLY A 52 13.35 -13.94 -16.95
N ALA A 53 13.38 -12.60 -16.93
CA ALA A 53 12.41 -11.79 -17.66
C ALA A 53 12.49 -12.00 -19.17
N ASN A 54 13.70 -12.02 -19.73
CA ASN A 54 13.93 -12.25 -21.16
C ASN A 54 13.51 -13.66 -21.58
N SER A 55 13.95 -14.69 -20.84
CA SER A 55 13.61 -16.08 -21.15
C SER A 55 12.09 -16.32 -21.14
N LEU A 56 11.37 -15.74 -20.17
CA LEU A 56 9.91 -15.87 -20.11
C LEU A 56 9.21 -15.11 -21.24
N ALA A 57 9.66 -13.90 -21.58
CA ALA A 57 9.09 -13.13 -22.69
C ALA A 57 9.21 -13.92 -24.02
N ASP A 58 10.39 -14.46 -24.30
CA ASP A 58 10.64 -15.29 -25.49
C ASP A 58 9.74 -16.52 -25.51
N LEU A 59 9.62 -17.23 -24.39
CA LEU A 59 8.81 -18.45 -24.30
C LEU A 59 7.32 -18.18 -24.44
N LEU A 60 6.81 -17.09 -23.85
CA LEU A 60 5.41 -16.68 -23.94
C LEU A 60 5.08 -16.22 -25.36
N ALA A 61 5.94 -15.41 -25.98
CA ALA A 61 5.78 -15.00 -27.37
C ALA A 61 5.78 -16.21 -28.31
N GLN A 62 6.78 -17.09 -28.21
CA GLN A 62 6.83 -18.34 -29.00
C GLN A 62 5.66 -19.28 -28.70
N GLY A 63 5.05 -19.17 -27.51
CA GLY A 63 3.86 -19.92 -27.11
C GLY A 63 2.54 -19.40 -27.69
N GLY A 64 2.58 -18.30 -28.45
CA GLY A 64 1.41 -17.70 -29.09
C GLY A 64 0.72 -16.62 -28.28
N ALA A 65 1.40 -16.01 -27.31
CA ALA A 65 0.95 -14.72 -26.77
C ALA A 65 0.80 -13.72 -27.91
N LYS A 66 -0.23 -12.87 -27.87
CA LYS A 66 -0.52 -11.94 -28.95
C LYS A 66 0.45 -10.76 -28.96
N PHE A 67 0.73 -10.21 -27.79
CA PHE A 67 1.66 -9.10 -27.59
C PHE A 67 2.17 -9.12 -26.15
N GLY A 68 3.40 -8.69 -25.94
CA GLY A 68 3.89 -8.41 -24.60
C GLY A 68 4.96 -7.34 -24.54
N ILE A 69 5.19 -6.84 -23.33
CA ILE A 69 6.26 -5.88 -23.03
C ILE A 69 7.31 -6.58 -22.17
N THR A 70 8.57 -6.45 -22.57
CA THR A 70 9.71 -6.85 -21.76
C THR A 70 10.39 -5.59 -21.26
N LEU A 71 10.46 -5.39 -19.94
CA LEU A 71 11.10 -4.24 -19.31
C LEU A 71 12.29 -4.72 -18.48
N THR A 72 13.51 -4.39 -18.89
CA THR A 72 14.72 -4.83 -18.18
C THR A 72 15.75 -3.73 -18.00
N SER A 73 16.76 -3.99 -17.18
CA SER A 73 17.92 -3.12 -16.97
C SER A 73 19.21 -3.70 -17.59
N PRO A 74 19.44 -3.57 -18.92
CA PRO A 74 20.76 -3.77 -19.51
C PRO A 74 21.84 -2.84 -18.92
N GLU A 75 23.09 -2.98 -19.39
CA GLU A 75 24.20 -2.15 -18.93
C GLU A 75 23.92 -0.65 -19.10
N GLY A 76 24.15 0.13 -18.04
CA GLY A 76 23.91 1.57 -18.04
C GLY A 76 22.45 2.00 -17.85
N SER A 77 21.51 1.06 -17.72
CA SER A 77 20.07 1.35 -17.55
C SER A 77 19.55 0.81 -16.21
N ILE A 78 18.52 1.47 -15.67
CA ILE A 78 17.94 1.14 -14.36
C ILE A 78 16.43 1.24 -14.46
N VAL A 79 15.74 0.15 -14.12
CA VAL A 79 14.27 0.09 -14.16
C VAL A 79 13.73 0.76 -12.92
N GLY A 80 13.21 1.98 -13.06
CA GLY A 80 12.59 2.70 -11.95
C GLY A 80 11.12 2.39 -11.77
N LYS A 81 10.53 2.85 -10.67
CA LYS A 81 9.09 2.68 -10.41
C LYS A 81 8.22 3.20 -11.56
N LYS A 82 8.57 4.37 -12.08
CA LYS A 82 7.85 5.03 -13.19
C LYS A 82 7.87 4.20 -14.47
N ASP A 83 8.97 3.51 -14.75
CA ASP A 83 9.08 2.64 -15.93
C ASP A 83 8.11 1.47 -15.81
N ILE A 84 8.04 0.85 -14.62
CA ILE A 84 7.13 -0.27 -14.34
C ILE A 84 5.67 0.18 -14.42
N ASP A 85 5.33 1.29 -13.77
CA ASP A 85 3.97 1.87 -13.83
C ASP A 85 3.58 2.17 -15.29
N ALA A 86 4.47 2.78 -16.07
CA ALA A 86 4.22 3.09 -17.49
C ALA A 86 4.08 1.82 -18.36
N ALA A 87 4.81 0.74 -18.04
CA ALA A 87 4.67 -0.53 -18.73
C ALA A 87 3.34 -1.23 -18.42
N VAL A 88 2.89 -1.19 -17.15
CA VAL A 88 1.55 -1.66 -16.75
C VAL A 88 0.46 -0.90 -17.49
N GLU A 89 0.51 0.43 -17.49
CA GLU A 89 -0.50 1.24 -18.20
C GLU A 89 -0.48 0.98 -19.71
N ALA A 90 0.70 0.85 -20.31
CA ALA A 90 0.83 0.59 -21.74
C ALA A 90 0.26 -0.78 -22.15
N ILE A 91 0.53 -1.85 -21.39
CA ILE A 91 0.00 -3.19 -21.72
C ILE A 91 -1.52 -3.23 -21.53
N LEU A 92 -2.04 -2.60 -20.48
CA LEU A 92 -3.49 -2.51 -20.23
C LEU A 92 -4.19 -1.71 -21.34
N ALA A 93 -3.61 -0.59 -21.77
CA ALA A 93 -4.13 0.20 -22.88
C ALA A 93 -4.11 -0.58 -24.20
N ARG A 94 -3.04 -1.34 -24.47
CA ARG A 94 -2.95 -2.22 -25.65
C ARG A 94 -4.03 -3.31 -25.61
N ILE A 95 -4.24 -3.96 -24.47
CA ILE A 95 -5.29 -4.98 -24.29
C ILE A 95 -6.67 -4.36 -24.52
N ALA A 96 -6.94 -3.20 -23.93
CA ALA A 96 -8.23 -2.53 -24.08
C ALA A 96 -8.53 -2.18 -25.54
N LYS A 97 -7.52 -1.73 -26.31
CA LYS A 97 -7.64 -1.44 -27.74
C LYS A 97 -7.89 -2.69 -28.58
N ASP A 98 -7.24 -3.79 -28.22
CA ASP A 98 -7.25 -5.03 -28.97
C ASP A 98 -8.45 -5.95 -28.68
N ARG A 99 -9.09 -5.77 -27.52
CA ARG A 99 -10.14 -6.63 -26.98
C ARG A 99 -11.39 -6.61 -27.86
N ARG A 100 -11.89 -7.79 -28.23
CA ARG A 100 -13.16 -7.93 -28.95
C ARG A 100 -14.31 -8.18 -27.99
N ALA A 101 -15.53 -7.89 -28.45
CA ALA A 101 -16.74 -8.13 -27.67
C ALA A 101 -16.87 -9.62 -27.30
N GLY A 102 -17.11 -9.90 -26.02
CA GLY A 102 -17.24 -11.27 -25.50
C GLY A 102 -15.92 -11.98 -25.20
N GLU A 103 -14.77 -11.35 -25.43
CA GLU A 103 -13.46 -11.89 -25.02
C GLU A 103 -13.08 -11.42 -23.62
N THR A 104 -12.44 -12.32 -22.85
CA THR A 104 -11.76 -12.00 -21.59
C THR A 104 -10.29 -12.39 -21.72
N PRO A 105 -9.42 -11.44 -22.13
CA PRO A 105 -7.98 -11.71 -22.29
C PRO A 105 -7.33 -12.19 -20.99
N LEU A 106 -6.25 -12.95 -21.12
CA LEU A 106 -5.35 -13.28 -20.02
C LEU A 106 -4.10 -12.39 -20.10
N LEU A 107 -3.74 -11.72 -19.00
CA LEU A 107 -2.47 -11.02 -18.85
C LEU A 107 -1.58 -11.77 -17.85
N ILE A 108 -0.38 -12.15 -18.28
CA ILE A 108 0.65 -12.71 -17.41
C ILE A 108 1.60 -11.58 -17.02
N VAL A 109 1.66 -11.25 -15.73
CA VAL A 109 2.59 -10.25 -15.20
C VAL A 109 3.67 -10.99 -14.42
N TYR A 110 4.91 -10.90 -14.87
CA TYR A 110 6.07 -11.42 -14.16
C TYR A 110 6.95 -10.26 -13.69
N ILE A 111 7.30 -10.25 -12.41
CA ILE A 111 8.18 -9.24 -11.82
C ILE A 111 9.30 -9.93 -11.07
N ALA A 112 10.53 -9.73 -11.51
CA ALA A 112 11.74 -10.10 -10.78
C ALA A 112 12.54 -8.87 -10.36
N ALA A 113 12.80 -8.79 -9.07
CA ALA A 113 13.50 -7.70 -8.39
C ALA A 113 13.85 -8.14 -6.97
N HIS A 114 14.53 -7.28 -6.21
CA HIS A 114 14.52 -7.42 -4.75
C HIS A 114 13.10 -7.21 -4.21
N GLY A 115 12.85 -7.67 -2.99
CA GLY A 115 11.55 -7.46 -2.36
C GLY A 115 11.67 -7.23 -0.86
N ILE A 116 10.73 -6.44 -0.36
CA ILE A 116 10.59 -6.05 1.05
C ILE A 116 9.18 -6.42 1.48
N SER A 117 9.01 -6.73 2.75
CA SER A 117 7.70 -6.84 3.36
C SER A 117 7.63 -6.29 4.77
N ASP A 118 6.42 -5.87 5.16
CA ASP A 118 6.12 -5.61 6.55
C ASP A 118 5.71 -6.89 7.30
N GLY A 119 6.33 -7.10 8.47
CA GLY A 119 6.07 -8.27 9.31
C GLY A 119 4.69 -8.29 9.97
N PHE A 120 3.94 -7.19 9.94
CA PHE A 120 2.63 -7.08 10.60
C PHE A 120 1.51 -7.62 9.72
N SER A 121 1.33 -7.06 8.54
CA SER A 121 0.22 -7.29 7.61
C SER A 121 0.60 -8.06 6.35
N TRP A 122 1.88 -8.40 6.16
CA TRP A 122 2.37 -9.16 5.00
C TRP A 122 2.16 -8.45 3.66
N ASN A 123 2.25 -7.12 3.60
CA ASN A 123 2.33 -6.43 2.32
C ASN A 123 3.62 -6.81 1.61
N GLN A 124 3.54 -6.99 0.31
CA GLN A 124 4.70 -7.28 -0.52
C GLN A 124 5.02 -6.12 -1.44
N PHE A 125 6.30 -5.73 -1.42
CA PHE A 125 6.84 -4.65 -2.22
C PHE A 125 7.97 -5.18 -3.08
N SER A 126 7.82 -5.13 -4.40
CA SER A 126 8.94 -5.37 -5.31
C SER A 126 9.72 -4.07 -5.48
N VAL A 127 11.03 -4.13 -5.24
CA VAL A 127 11.93 -2.98 -5.18
C VAL A 127 12.36 -2.57 -6.59
N PRO A 128 11.99 -1.38 -7.08
CA PRO A 128 12.51 -0.88 -8.33
C PRO A 128 13.98 -0.48 -8.20
N GLY A 129 14.69 -0.44 -9.33
CA GLY A 129 16.12 -0.13 -9.42
C GLY A 129 16.50 1.26 -8.91
N ASP A 130 15.54 2.19 -8.81
CA ASP A 130 15.77 3.54 -8.30
C ASP A 130 15.49 3.70 -6.80
N LEU A 131 15.03 2.67 -6.09
CA LEU A 131 14.75 2.80 -4.65
C LEU A 131 16.02 2.65 -3.81
N THR A 132 16.27 3.63 -2.96
CA THR A 132 17.19 3.55 -1.81
C THR A 132 16.40 3.69 -0.51
N TYR A 133 16.98 3.37 0.64
CA TYR A 133 16.30 3.53 1.93
C TYR A 133 17.26 3.97 3.03
N ARG A 134 16.74 4.57 4.11
CA ARG A 134 17.53 4.91 5.30
C ARG A 134 17.01 4.18 6.53
N GLY A 135 17.93 3.66 7.36
CA GLY A 135 17.59 2.95 8.59
C GLY A 135 17.41 1.44 8.38
N GLU A 136 16.79 0.79 9.37
CA GLU A 136 16.60 -0.66 9.36
C GLU A 136 15.42 -1.07 8.45
N PRO A 137 15.58 -2.07 7.55
CA PRO A 137 14.51 -2.52 6.64
C PRO A 137 13.20 -2.87 7.33
N GLU A 138 13.26 -3.46 8.54
CA GLU A 138 12.09 -3.87 9.32
C GLU A 138 11.29 -2.69 9.91
N LYS A 139 11.89 -1.49 9.96
CA LYS A 139 11.28 -0.27 10.49
C LYS A 139 10.79 0.68 9.39
N LEU A 140 10.93 0.30 8.12
CA LEU A 140 10.47 1.11 7.00
C LEU A 140 8.94 1.21 7.01
N SER A 141 8.43 2.43 6.79
CA SER A 141 6.99 2.68 6.74
C SER A 141 6.36 1.95 5.54
N PRO A 142 5.39 1.03 5.76
CA PRO A 142 4.72 0.33 4.66
C PRO A 142 3.98 1.29 3.72
N VAL A 143 3.50 2.42 4.25
CA VAL A 143 2.81 3.46 3.45
C VAL A 143 3.79 4.15 2.51
N GLU A 144 4.99 4.50 2.98
CA GLU A 144 6.00 5.15 2.14
C GLU A 144 6.64 4.15 1.16
N LEU A 145 6.80 2.90 1.57
CA LEU A 145 7.16 1.81 0.67
C LEU A 145 6.12 1.64 -0.44
N ALA A 146 4.83 1.73 -0.15
CA ALA A 146 3.78 1.68 -1.18
C ALA A 146 3.87 2.85 -2.19
N GLU A 147 4.37 4.02 -1.77
CA GLU A 147 4.60 5.16 -2.66
C GLU A 147 5.81 4.94 -3.59
N GLN A 148 6.88 4.31 -3.08
CA GLN A 148 8.19 4.24 -3.76
C GLN A 148 8.50 2.87 -4.41
N ALA A 149 7.83 1.81 -3.98
CA ALA A 149 8.00 0.45 -4.48
C ALA A 149 6.75 -0.04 -5.22
N ILE A 150 6.83 -1.25 -5.80
CA ILE A 150 5.68 -1.88 -6.46
C ILE A 150 4.93 -2.73 -5.44
N HIS A 151 3.85 -2.17 -4.90
CA HIS A 151 2.97 -2.86 -3.95
C HIS A 151 2.03 -3.83 -4.66
N ALA A 152 2.08 -5.11 -4.25
CA ALA A 152 1.29 -6.17 -4.89
C ALA A 152 -0.22 -5.91 -4.86
N ALA A 153 -0.77 -5.43 -3.74
CA ALA A 153 -2.22 -5.17 -3.63
C ALA A 153 -2.67 -4.03 -4.55
N THR A 154 -1.88 -2.95 -4.64
CA THR A 154 -2.16 -1.85 -5.57
C THR A 154 -2.12 -2.32 -7.03
N LEU A 155 -1.18 -3.20 -7.39
CA LEU A 155 -1.12 -3.78 -8.72
C LEU A 155 -2.34 -4.68 -9.01
N VAL A 156 -2.69 -5.57 -8.08
CA VAL A 156 -3.89 -6.42 -8.15
C VAL A 156 -5.16 -5.59 -8.34
N ASP A 157 -5.32 -4.50 -7.59
CA ASP A 157 -6.47 -3.59 -7.73
C ASP A 157 -6.56 -2.98 -9.13
N ARG A 158 -5.42 -2.61 -9.74
CA ARG A 158 -5.39 -2.11 -11.12
C ARG A 158 -5.79 -3.19 -12.12
N LEU A 159 -5.28 -4.41 -11.95
CA LEU A 159 -5.60 -5.55 -12.80
C LEU A 159 -7.09 -5.93 -12.70
N ASN A 160 -7.65 -5.95 -11.50
CA ASN A 160 -9.08 -6.18 -11.24
C ASN A 160 -9.96 -5.13 -11.95
N LYS A 161 -9.57 -3.85 -11.91
CA LYS A 161 -10.28 -2.76 -12.60
C LYS A 161 -10.27 -2.90 -14.12
N ALA A 162 -9.26 -3.55 -14.69
CA ALA A 162 -9.15 -3.77 -16.13
C ALA A 162 -10.10 -4.86 -16.68
N LYS A 163 -10.80 -5.60 -15.80
CA LYS A 163 -11.79 -6.64 -16.17
C LYS A 163 -11.23 -7.69 -17.15
N LEU A 164 -10.04 -8.17 -16.85
CA LEU A 164 -9.32 -9.23 -17.57
C LEU A 164 -8.99 -10.37 -16.60
N HIS A 165 -8.60 -11.53 -17.13
CA HIS A 165 -7.97 -12.57 -16.32
C HIS A 165 -6.48 -12.28 -16.17
N TYR A 166 -5.88 -12.64 -15.04
CA TYR A 166 -4.43 -12.50 -14.90
C TYR A 166 -3.78 -13.62 -14.10
N LEU A 167 -2.49 -13.78 -14.38
CA LEU A 167 -1.54 -14.50 -13.55
C LEU A 167 -0.46 -13.49 -13.14
N LEU A 168 -0.37 -13.17 -11.85
CA LEU A 168 0.68 -12.32 -11.30
C LEU A 168 1.74 -13.22 -10.64
N VAL A 169 2.96 -13.19 -11.15
CA VAL A 169 4.12 -13.93 -10.63
C VAL A 169 5.11 -12.92 -10.06
N VAL A 170 5.20 -12.89 -8.74
CA VAL A 170 6.10 -12.01 -8.00
C VAL A 170 7.32 -12.81 -7.57
N ASP A 171 8.36 -12.75 -8.39
CA ASP A 171 9.62 -13.46 -8.22
C ASP A 171 10.64 -12.59 -7.48
N THR A 172 10.25 -12.15 -6.28
CA THR A 172 11.04 -11.27 -5.42
C THR A 172 11.27 -11.89 -4.05
N CYS A 173 12.36 -11.53 -3.38
CA CYS A 173 12.57 -11.91 -1.98
C CYS A 173 11.50 -11.31 -1.05
N TYR A 174 11.35 -11.89 0.12
CA TYR A 174 10.40 -11.43 1.13
C TYR A 174 11.13 -11.19 2.46
N GLU A 175 11.91 -10.12 2.54
CA GLU A 175 12.62 -9.73 3.76
C GLU A 175 11.66 -9.03 4.74
N GLY A 176 11.46 -9.62 5.93
CA GLY A 176 10.70 -9.02 7.04
C GLY A 176 10.34 -10.03 8.13
N THR A 177 10.95 -9.96 9.31
CA THR A 177 10.58 -10.88 10.39
C THR A 177 9.12 -10.68 10.81
N PRO A 178 8.31 -11.76 10.99
CA PRO A 178 6.94 -11.63 11.46
C PRO A 178 6.89 -10.83 12.77
N SER A 179 6.27 -9.66 12.72
CA SER A 179 6.26 -8.74 13.84
C SER A 179 4.99 -8.97 14.64
N ARG A 180 5.13 -9.41 15.89
CA ARG A 180 4.06 -9.27 16.89
C ARG A 180 4.25 -7.91 17.54
N LEU A 181 3.16 -7.14 17.65
CA LEU A 181 3.15 -5.93 18.47
C LEU A 181 3.09 -6.35 19.95
N ASP A 182 4.17 -6.95 20.44
CA ASP A 182 4.34 -7.33 21.83
C ASP A 182 4.86 -6.11 22.59
N SER A 183 3.94 -5.22 22.98
CA SER A 183 4.27 -4.06 23.82
C SER A 183 3.90 -4.33 25.28
N PRO A 184 4.80 -4.06 26.26
CA PRO A 184 4.54 -4.22 27.68
C PRO A 184 3.50 -3.22 28.23
N VAL A 185 3.07 -2.26 27.40
CA VAL A 185 2.08 -1.22 27.74
C VAL A 185 0.67 -1.62 27.28
N LEU A 186 0.55 -2.60 26.37
CA LEU A 186 -0.74 -3.04 25.84
C LEU A 186 -1.40 -4.05 26.77
N THR A 187 -2.71 -3.88 27.00
CA THR A 187 -3.51 -4.89 27.71
C THR A 187 -3.63 -6.16 26.85
N PRO A 188 -3.86 -7.34 27.46
CA PRO A 188 -4.07 -8.58 26.69
C PRO A 188 -5.18 -8.48 25.65
N MET A 189 -6.26 -7.75 25.95
CA MET A 189 -7.36 -7.50 25.01
C MET A 189 -6.93 -6.61 23.82
N ALA A 190 -6.10 -5.59 24.07
CA ALA A 190 -5.57 -4.75 23.00
C ALA A 190 -4.60 -5.54 22.09
N GLN A 191 -3.75 -6.37 22.67
CA GLN A 191 -2.86 -7.27 21.92
C GLN A 191 -3.66 -8.25 21.05
N GLN A 192 -4.74 -8.82 21.58
CA GLN A 192 -5.64 -9.69 20.83
C GLN A 192 -6.31 -8.95 19.67
N ASN A 193 -6.91 -7.78 19.91
CA ASN A 193 -7.56 -6.98 18.85
C ASN A 193 -6.59 -6.61 17.72
N ILE A 194 -5.35 -6.24 18.07
CA ILE A 194 -4.30 -5.96 17.09
C ILE A 194 -3.93 -7.21 16.30
N GLY A 195 -3.84 -8.37 16.97
CA GLY A 195 -3.61 -9.67 16.32
C GLY A 195 -4.74 -10.06 15.36
N ASP A 196 -6.00 -9.79 15.72
CA ASP A 196 -7.15 -10.05 14.86
C ASP A 196 -7.15 -9.14 13.62
N ILE A 197 -6.81 -7.86 13.78
CA ILE A 197 -6.62 -6.92 12.66
C ILE A 197 -5.47 -7.39 11.75
N ALA A 198 -4.33 -7.76 12.33
CA ALA A 198 -3.19 -8.29 11.57
C ALA A 198 -3.61 -9.51 10.74
N THR A 199 -4.37 -10.43 11.34
CA THR A 199 -4.88 -11.63 10.67
C THR A 199 -5.80 -11.29 9.51
N ALA A 200 -6.71 -10.33 9.69
CA ALA A 200 -7.58 -9.87 8.61
C ALA A 200 -6.78 -9.23 7.46
N LEU A 201 -5.80 -8.39 7.76
CA LEU A 201 -4.94 -7.76 6.75
C LEU A 201 -4.09 -8.80 6.00
N ARG A 202 -3.52 -9.78 6.71
CA ARG A 202 -2.78 -10.90 6.11
C ARG A 202 -3.64 -11.68 5.14
N PHE A 203 -4.87 -12.02 5.53
CA PHE A 203 -5.82 -12.70 4.66
C PHE A 203 -6.11 -11.91 3.38
N LEU A 204 -6.22 -10.58 3.48
CA LEU A 204 -6.38 -9.73 2.28
C LEU A 204 -5.14 -9.76 1.38
N ASN A 205 -3.94 -9.75 1.97
CA ASN A 205 -2.66 -9.79 1.27
C ASN A 205 -2.25 -11.18 0.76
N GLU A 206 -3.00 -12.24 1.10
CA GLU A 206 -2.84 -13.59 0.56
C GLU A 206 -3.56 -13.79 -0.79
N PHE A 207 -4.44 -12.85 -1.18
CA PHE A 207 -5.16 -12.85 -2.47
C PHE A 207 -5.99 -14.14 -2.74
N HIS A 208 -6.96 -14.43 -1.86
CA HIS A 208 -7.91 -15.56 -1.97
C HIS A 208 -8.97 -15.37 -3.06
N GLN A 209 -8.54 -15.18 -4.30
CA GLN A 209 -9.38 -14.87 -5.45
C GLN A 209 -9.14 -15.85 -6.62
N ASN A 210 -9.93 -15.74 -7.69
CA ASN A 210 -9.83 -16.64 -8.84
C ASN A 210 -8.63 -16.35 -9.76
N ASP A 211 -8.17 -15.10 -9.81
CA ASP A 211 -7.02 -14.70 -10.62
C ASP A 211 -5.73 -14.91 -9.82
N PRO A 212 -4.87 -15.86 -10.22
CA PRO A 212 -3.76 -16.29 -9.39
C PRO A 212 -2.67 -15.24 -9.18
N VAL A 213 -2.30 -15.06 -7.91
CA VAL A 213 -1.12 -14.31 -7.47
C VAL A 213 -0.17 -15.29 -6.80
N LEU A 214 1.05 -15.41 -7.33
CA LEU A 214 2.06 -16.37 -6.90
C LEU A 214 3.30 -15.64 -6.39
N PHE A 215 3.78 -16.07 -5.23
CA PHE A 215 4.98 -15.56 -4.58
C PHE A 215 6.07 -16.62 -4.55
N SER A 216 7.32 -16.19 -4.71
CA SER A 216 8.49 -17.09 -4.73
C SER A 216 8.78 -17.72 -3.36
N ILE A 217 8.35 -17.08 -2.27
CA ILE A 217 8.70 -17.43 -0.90
C ILE A 217 7.66 -16.92 0.11
N GLU A 218 7.61 -17.54 1.29
CA GLU A 218 6.67 -17.17 2.36
C GLU A 218 7.04 -15.84 2.99
N PRO A 219 6.05 -15.16 3.58
CA PRO A 219 6.31 -13.98 4.35
C PRO A 219 7.41 -14.13 5.42
N GLY A 220 8.43 -13.29 5.32
CA GLY A 220 9.58 -13.19 6.22
C GLY A 220 10.73 -14.15 5.96
N LYS A 221 10.79 -14.73 4.76
CA LYS A 221 11.88 -15.57 4.30
C LYS A 221 12.54 -15.02 3.04
N THR A 222 13.82 -15.28 2.89
CA THR A 222 14.57 -14.95 1.67
C THR A 222 14.70 -16.17 0.77
N VAL A 223 14.78 -15.93 -0.53
CA VAL A 223 15.04 -16.95 -1.54
C VAL A 223 16.18 -16.51 -2.43
N LYS A 224 17.06 -17.46 -2.80
CA LYS A 224 18.18 -17.17 -3.71
C LYS A 224 17.75 -17.39 -5.15
N VAL A 225 18.40 -16.67 -6.06
CA VAL A 225 18.37 -17.02 -7.48
C VAL A 225 18.85 -18.46 -7.69
N ALA A 226 18.31 -19.11 -8.72
CA ALA A 226 18.68 -20.46 -9.11
C ALA A 226 19.48 -20.46 -10.41
N PRO A 227 20.30 -21.49 -10.69
CA PRO A 227 21.00 -21.60 -11.97
C PRO A 227 20.04 -21.57 -13.16
N ASP A 228 20.43 -20.94 -14.25
CA ASP A 228 19.68 -20.99 -15.50
C ASP A 228 19.73 -22.42 -16.07
N PRO A 229 18.59 -23.05 -16.43
CA PRO A 229 18.60 -24.37 -17.07
C PRO A 229 19.40 -24.45 -18.37
N ALA A 230 19.51 -23.36 -19.13
CA ALA A 230 20.22 -23.32 -20.42
C ALA A 230 21.73 -23.09 -20.27
N ASP A 231 22.17 -22.38 -19.22
CA ASP A 231 23.57 -22.10 -18.93
C ASP A 231 23.81 -22.02 -17.40
N PRO A 232 23.75 -23.16 -16.70
CA PRO A 232 23.73 -23.20 -15.24
C PRO A 232 25.06 -22.77 -14.59
N THR A 233 26.14 -22.70 -15.37
CA THR A 233 27.48 -22.34 -14.88
C THR A 233 27.73 -20.84 -14.88
N HIS A 234 27.10 -20.09 -15.80
CA HIS A 234 27.37 -18.65 -15.95
C HIS A 234 26.14 -17.77 -15.68
N ASN A 235 24.94 -18.35 -15.78
CA ASN A 235 23.70 -17.61 -15.65
C ASN A 235 22.83 -18.12 -14.50
N SER A 236 22.06 -17.20 -13.94
CA SER A 236 21.03 -17.48 -12.94
C SER A 236 19.73 -16.82 -13.34
N MET A 237 18.63 -17.21 -12.70
CA MET A 237 17.32 -16.58 -12.82
C MET A 237 16.53 -16.72 -11.51
N GLY A 238 15.43 -15.98 -11.40
CA GLY A 238 14.51 -16.14 -10.28
C GLY A 238 13.95 -17.57 -10.21
N PRO A 239 13.66 -18.08 -9.00
CA PRO A 239 13.16 -19.45 -8.82
C PRO A 239 11.85 -19.73 -9.57
N LEU A 240 10.94 -18.76 -9.65
CA LEU A 240 9.68 -18.95 -10.37
C LEU A 240 9.88 -18.89 -11.89
N ALA A 241 10.76 -18.01 -12.37
CA ALA A 241 11.17 -18.04 -13.78
C ALA A 241 11.76 -19.39 -14.16
N ARG A 242 12.65 -19.96 -13.34
CA ARG A 242 13.25 -21.28 -13.60
C ARG A 242 12.18 -22.36 -13.74
N ARG A 243 11.24 -22.43 -12.81
CA ARG A 243 10.13 -23.41 -12.84
C ARG A 243 9.27 -23.26 -14.10
N LEU A 244 8.94 -22.03 -14.48
CA LEU A 244 8.19 -21.74 -15.71
C LEU A 244 8.99 -22.13 -16.97
N VAL A 245 10.27 -21.79 -17.04
CA VAL A 245 11.16 -22.14 -18.15
C VAL A 245 11.23 -23.66 -18.32
N LEU A 246 11.43 -24.41 -17.23
CA LEU A 246 11.46 -25.87 -17.25
C LEU A 246 10.14 -26.48 -17.75
N LEU A 247 9.01 -25.98 -17.23
CA LEU A 247 7.67 -26.42 -17.65
C LEU A 247 7.45 -26.19 -19.15
N ILE A 248 7.65 -24.97 -19.62
CA ILE A 248 7.33 -24.58 -20.99
C ILE A 248 8.26 -25.28 -21.97
N ASN A 249 9.56 -25.37 -21.68
CA ASN A 249 10.51 -26.08 -22.53
C ASN A 249 10.20 -27.57 -22.60
N SER A 250 9.87 -28.21 -21.48
CA SER A 250 9.44 -29.61 -21.45
C SER A 250 8.17 -29.83 -22.29
N ALA A 251 7.16 -28.97 -22.15
CA ALA A 251 5.94 -29.06 -22.94
C ALA A 251 6.23 -28.90 -24.45
N LYS A 252 7.03 -27.90 -24.84
CA LYS A 252 7.42 -27.66 -26.23
C LYS A 252 8.20 -28.83 -26.83
N ALA A 253 9.18 -29.38 -26.10
CA ALA A 253 9.96 -30.54 -26.55
C ALA A 253 9.09 -31.77 -26.82
N ASN A 254 7.96 -31.88 -26.13
CA ASN A 254 6.98 -32.96 -26.28
C ASN A 254 5.80 -32.60 -27.22
N GLY A 255 5.86 -31.46 -27.92
CA GLY A 255 4.78 -31.00 -28.81
C GLY A 255 3.46 -30.71 -28.09
N ARG A 256 3.49 -30.39 -26.79
CA ARG A 256 2.32 -30.13 -25.96
C ARG A 256 2.16 -28.63 -25.68
N GLY A 257 0.90 -28.22 -25.47
CA GLY A 257 0.58 -26.91 -24.92
C GLY A 257 0.65 -26.90 -23.38
N VAL A 258 0.51 -25.71 -22.81
CA VAL A 258 0.45 -25.48 -21.36
C VAL A 258 -0.80 -24.67 -21.05
N THR A 259 -1.59 -25.11 -20.08
CA THR A 259 -2.76 -24.38 -19.56
C THR A 259 -2.37 -23.58 -18.32
N LEU A 260 -3.18 -22.58 -17.93
CA LEU A 260 -2.94 -21.85 -16.68
C LEU A 260 -2.98 -22.80 -15.48
N ALA A 261 -3.92 -23.75 -15.45
CA ALA A 261 -3.99 -24.79 -14.42
C ALA A 261 -2.68 -25.58 -14.29
N SER A 262 -2.09 -26.00 -15.42
CA SER A 262 -0.80 -26.70 -15.39
C SER A 262 0.38 -25.79 -15.00
N MET A 263 0.33 -24.49 -15.33
CA MET A 263 1.34 -23.53 -14.88
C MET A 263 1.32 -23.37 -13.36
N VAL A 264 0.15 -23.08 -12.79
CA VAL A 264 0.01 -22.90 -11.34
C VAL A 264 0.41 -24.19 -10.62
N ALA A 265 -0.09 -25.35 -11.09
CA ALA A 265 0.26 -26.64 -10.49
C ALA A 265 1.77 -26.90 -10.47
N ALA A 266 2.48 -26.67 -11.59
CA ALA A 266 3.92 -26.86 -11.67
C ALA A 266 4.71 -25.86 -10.80
N LEU A 267 4.27 -24.61 -10.70
CA LEU A 267 4.91 -23.62 -9.85
C LEU A 267 4.78 -23.98 -8.36
N THR A 268 3.63 -24.51 -7.95
CA THR A 268 3.34 -24.93 -6.56
C THR A 268 3.84 -26.34 -6.20
N ASP A 269 4.32 -27.13 -7.18
CA ASP A 269 4.72 -28.52 -6.93
C ASP A 269 6.02 -28.59 -6.12
N PRO A 270 6.02 -29.15 -4.89
CA PRO A 270 7.23 -29.29 -4.08
C PRO A 270 8.28 -30.19 -4.72
N HIS A 271 7.91 -31.03 -5.70
CA HIS A 271 8.81 -31.94 -6.40
C HIS A 271 9.16 -31.49 -7.83
N GLY A 272 8.63 -30.35 -8.28
CA GLY A 272 8.76 -29.88 -9.67
C GLY A 272 10.17 -29.43 -10.07
N ASP A 273 10.96 -28.90 -9.12
CA ASP A 273 12.37 -28.53 -9.33
C ASP A 273 13.12 -28.57 -7.99
N PRO A 274 14.15 -29.43 -7.84
CA PRO A 274 14.87 -29.58 -6.57
C PRO A 274 15.77 -28.39 -6.22
N LEU A 275 16.00 -27.46 -7.17
CA LEU A 275 16.86 -26.29 -6.96
C LEU A 275 16.07 -25.05 -6.50
N THR A 276 14.75 -25.13 -6.38
CA THR A 276 13.89 -24.00 -6.05
C THR A 276 12.78 -24.41 -5.09
N THR A 277 12.33 -23.48 -4.26
CA THR A 277 11.14 -23.66 -3.42
C THR A 277 9.87 -23.56 -4.27
N PRO A 278 8.80 -24.30 -3.91
CA PRO A 278 7.51 -24.13 -4.56
C PRO A 278 6.96 -22.71 -4.31
N SER A 279 6.23 -22.18 -5.29
CA SER A 279 5.53 -20.91 -5.14
C SER A 279 4.41 -21.01 -4.11
N ILE A 280 4.08 -19.90 -3.47
CA ILE A 280 2.92 -19.78 -2.60
C ILE A 280 1.82 -19.01 -3.31
N THR A 281 0.60 -19.52 -3.20
CA THR A 281 -0.60 -18.86 -3.67
C THR A 281 -1.79 -19.36 -2.86
N HIS A 282 -2.73 -18.47 -2.59
CA HIS A 282 -4.03 -18.81 -2.00
C HIS A 282 -5.17 -18.65 -3.00
N ALA A 283 -4.83 -18.53 -4.29
CA ALA A 283 -5.80 -18.39 -5.35
C ALA A 283 -6.69 -19.64 -5.48
N GLN A 284 -7.97 -19.41 -5.71
CA GLN A 284 -8.95 -20.46 -5.86
C GLN A 284 -9.05 -20.85 -7.33
N ARG A 285 -8.86 -22.14 -7.63
CA ARG A 285 -8.95 -22.64 -9.00
C ARG A 285 -10.36 -22.39 -9.55
N ALA A 286 -10.43 -21.71 -10.68
CA ALA A 286 -11.66 -21.51 -11.44
C ALA A 286 -11.68 -22.35 -12.71
N ALA A 287 -12.88 -22.62 -13.26
CA ALA A 287 -13.05 -23.43 -14.47
C ALA A 287 -12.29 -22.87 -15.70
N TRP A 288 -12.10 -21.55 -15.76
CA TRP A 288 -11.39 -20.91 -16.86
C TRP A 288 -9.86 -21.15 -16.84
N TRP A 289 -9.29 -21.70 -15.76
CA TRP A 289 -7.87 -22.03 -15.69
C TRP A 289 -7.43 -23.11 -16.68
N ASP A 290 -8.36 -23.89 -17.24
CA ASP A 290 -8.05 -24.86 -18.29
C ASP A 290 -7.77 -24.18 -19.65
N MET A 291 -7.82 -22.84 -19.72
CA MET A 291 -7.46 -22.08 -20.91
C MET A 291 -5.98 -22.31 -21.30
N PRO A 292 -5.68 -22.40 -22.62
CA PRO A 292 -4.32 -22.57 -23.11
C PRO A 292 -3.53 -21.25 -23.00
N VAL A 293 -2.39 -21.31 -22.33
CA VAL A 293 -1.39 -20.23 -22.24
C VAL A 293 -0.33 -20.40 -23.32
N ILE A 294 0.25 -21.59 -23.42
CA ILE A 294 1.19 -21.98 -24.47
C ILE A 294 0.47 -22.93 -25.42
N ARG A 295 0.52 -22.64 -26.71
CA ARG A 295 -0.12 -23.44 -27.76
C ARG A 295 0.96 -24.14 -28.59
N ALA A 296 0.82 -25.45 -28.76
CA ALA A 296 1.74 -26.23 -29.59
C ALA A 296 1.69 -25.73 -31.06
N GLY A 297 2.85 -25.43 -31.64
CA GLY A 297 2.95 -24.96 -33.02
C GLY A 297 2.40 -23.55 -33.28
N ALA A 298 2.22 -22.74 -32.24
CA ALA A 298 1.80 -21.35 -32.41
C ALA A 298 2.83 -20.52 -33.19
N GLN A 299 2.33 -19.51 -33.90
CA GLN A 299 3.18 -18.47 -34.43
C GLN A 299 3.64 -17.54 -33.30
N PRO A 300 4.91 -17.08 -33.31
CA PRO A 300 5.39 -16.14 -32.31
C PRO A 300 4.57 -14.85 -32.27
N GLY A 301 4.32 -14.36 -31.06
CA GLY A 301 3.74 -13.06 -30.78
C GLY A 301 4.68 -11.88 -31.01
N GLU A 302 4.10 -10.68 -30.92
CA GLU A 302 4.86 -9.43 -30.88
C GLU A 302 5.48 -9.20 -29.49
N ILE A 303 6.73 -8.73 -29.45
CA ILE A 303 7.41 -8.27 -28.23
C ILE A 303 7.80 -6.81 -28.42
N GLU A 304 7.52 -5.98 -27.41
CA GLU A 304 8.09 -4.64 -27.28
C GLU A 304 9.12 -4.64 -26.15
N ASP A 305 10.39 -4.50 -26.51
CA ASP A 305 11.47 -4.37 -25.54
C ASP A 305 11.61 -2.93 -25.05
N ARG A 306 11.68 -2.78 -23.73
CA ARG A 306 11.90 -1.50 -23.04
C ARG A 306 13.06 -1.63 -22.07
N GLU A 307 13.79 -0.54 -21.95
CA GLU A 307 14.88 -0.41 -20.99
C GLU A 307 14.49 0.59 -19.90
N GLY A 308 15.01 0.35 -18.69
CA GLY A 308 14.83 1.26 -17.58
C GLY A 308 15.45 2.63 -17.83
N THR A 309 14.76 3.70 -17.43
CA THR A 309 15.18 5.09 -17.71
C THR A 309 15.60 5.85 -16.45
N ALA A 310 15.54 5.23 -15.28
CA ALA A 310 15.81 5.91 -14.03
C ALA A 310 17.28 6.29 -13.87
N THR A 311 17.52 7.51 -13.42
CA THR A 311 18.87 8.08 -13.21
C THR A 311 19.05 8.70 -11.83
N VAL A 312 17.97 8.84 -11.06
CA VAL A 312 17.96 9.53 -9.77
C VAL A 312 17.39 8.61 -8.69
N PRO A 313 18.12 8.36 -7.59
CA PRO A 313 17.62 7.52 -6.52
C PRO A 313 16.42 8.18 -5.84
N GLN A 314 15.39 7.38 -5.57
CA GLN A 314 14.24 7.71 -4.77
C GLN A 314 14.49 7.19 -3.36
N LEU A 315 14.88 8.09 -2.46
CA LEU A 315 15.10 7.74 -1.06
C LEU A 315 13.76 7.45 -0.39
N CYS A 316 13.54 6.17 -0.12
CA CYS A 316 12.42 5.72 0.67
C CYS A 316 12.68 5.89 2.15
N CYS A 317 11.58 6.25 2.79
CA CYS A 317 11.27 5.99 4.15
C CYS A 317 12.30 6.50 5.16
N LEU A 318 12.98 7.60 4.78
CA LEU A 318 12.92 8.76 5.66
C LEU A 318 11.46 8.84 6.04
N ALA A 319 11.11 8.46 7.28
CA ALA A 319 9.88 8.91 7.87
C ALA A 319 9.80 10.34 7.42
N LYS A 320 8.85 10.64 6.52
CA LYS A 320 8.41 11.99 6.34
C LYS A 320 8.13 12.36 7.79
N SER A 321 9.03 13.11 8.42
CA SER A 321 8.72 13.96 9.52
C SER A 321 7.56 14.77 8.97
N ALA A 322 6.36 14.25 9.27
CA ALA A 322 5.19 14.20 8.41
C ALA A 322 5.18 15.34 7.40
N ARG A 323 5.81 15.18 6.22
CA ARG A 323 6.24 16.24 5.27
C ARG A 323 5.59 17.54 5.66
N ALA A 324 6.16 18.26 6.64
CA ALA A 324 5.42 19.15 7.55
C ALA A 324 4.09 19.52 6.90
N ALA A 325 3.02 18.74 7.19
CA ALA A 325 1.71 18.96 6.58
C ALA A 325 1.52 20.46 6.69
N ALA A 326 1.49 21.16 5.54
CA ALA A 326 1.77 22.59 5.51
C ALA A 326 1.07 23.22 6.71
N ALA A 327 1.85 23.76 7.67
CA ALA A 327 1.40 23.93 9.06
C ALA A 327 -0.07 24.33 9.04
N PRO A 328 -0.98 23.51 9.63
CA PRO A 328 -2.40 23.56 9.31
C PRO A 328 -2.85 25.00 9.42
N LYS A 329 -3.31 25.55 8.29
CA LYS A 329 -3.49 26.99 8.18
C LYS A 329 -4.60 27.40 9.14
N PRO A 330 -4.37 28.38 10.05
CA PRO A 330 -5.42 28.82 10.95
C PRO A 330 -6.62 29.33 10.15
N LEU A 331 -7.80 28.81 10.50
CA LEU A 331 -9.07 29.24 9.98
C LEU A 331 -9.56 30.45 10.79
N PRO A 332 -9.86 31.59 10.14
CA PRO A 332 -10.43 32.73 10.84
C PRO A 332 -11.84 32.40 11.32
N ALA A 333 -12.10 32.63 12.60
CA ALA A 333 -13.41 32.47 13.21
C ALA A 333 -13.79 33.70 14.03
N ARG A 334 -15.09 33.96 14.17
CA ARG A 334 -15.64 35.05 14.98
C ARG A 334 -16.59 34.50 16.02
N GLY A 335 -16.58 35.09 17.20
CA GLY A 335 -17.48 34.69 18.27
C GLY A 335 -16.96 35.16 19.60
N SER A 336 -17.17 34.35 20.63
CA SER A 336 -16.76 34.69 22.00
C SER A 336 -16.12 33.53 22.73
N VAL A 337 -15.12 33.84 23.54
CA VAL A 337 -14.61 32.98 24.62
C VAL A 337 -14.90 33.66 25.95
N ILE A 338 -15.61 32.98 26.83
CA ILE A 338 -15.95 33.46 28.18
C ILE A 338 -15.24 32.57 29.18
N LEU A 339 -14.40 33.16 30.03
CA LEU A 339 -13.64 32.48 31.06
C LEU A 339 -14.05 32.98 32.44
N ARG A 340 -14.12 32.06 33.40
CA ARG A 340 -14.45 32.33 34.78
C ARG A 340 -13.60 31.46 35.69
N SER A 341 -13.07 32.06 36.75
CA SER A 341 -12.44 31.32 37.83
C SER A 341 -12.87 31.84 39.20
N ALA A 342 -12.56 31.09 40.25
CA ALA A 342 -12.74 31.55 41.62
C ALA A 342 -11.52 32.38 42.09
N ALA A 343 -11.70 33.16 43.15
CA ALA A 343 -10.60 33.91 43.76
C ALA A 343 -9.45 32.96 44.17
N GLY A 344 -8.23 33.29 43.77
CA GLY A 344 -7.03 32.49 44.04
C GLY A 344 -6.65 31.48 42.95
N GLU A 345 -7.41 31.38 41.86
CA GLU A 345 -7.02 30.57 40.69
C GLU A 345 -5.85 31.20 39.92
N SER A 346 -4.91 30.36 39.48
CA SER A 346 -3.57 30.77 39.05
C SER A 346 -3.47 31.51 37.71
N ILE A 347 -4.51 31.52 36.87
CA ILE A 347 -4.52 32.19 35.55
C ILE A 347 -5.28 33.51 35.58
N LEU A 348 -6.53 33.53 36.07
CA LEU A 348 -7.40 34.71 36.08
C LEU A 348 -7.53 35.38 37.46
N GLY A 349 -7.07 34.73 38.53
CA GLY A 349 -7.16 35.29 39.88
C GLY A 349 -8.59 35.55 40.37
N GLY A 350 -9.60 34.93 39.76
CA GLY A 350 -11.01 35.11 40.08
C GLY A 350 -11.72 36.25 39.34
N GLN A 351 -11.07 36.90 38.37
CA GLN A 351 -11.72 37.91 37.52
C GLN A 351 -12.30 37.26 36.26
N PRO A 352 -13.59 37.50 35.92
CA PRO A 352 -14.15 36.98 34.67
C PRO A 352 -13.54 37.70 33.47
N LEU A 353 -13.29 36.96 32.39
CA LEU A 353 -12.79 37.49 31.12
C LEU A 353 -13.72 37.09 29.97
N THR A 354 -14.02 38.05 29.10
CA THR A 354 -14.78 37.81 27.87
C THR A 354 -13.97 38.34 26.70
N LEU A 355 -13.63 37.46 25.76
CA LEU A 355 -12.92 37.77 24.52
C LEU A 355 -13.91 37.71 23.36
N THR A 356 -14.16 38.84 22.70
CA THR A 356 -15.01 38.93 21.49
C THR A 356 -14.18 39.52 20.35
N LYS A 357 -13.40 38.66 19.69
CA LYS A 357 -12.38 39.03 18.70
C LYS A 357 -12.39 38.11 17.48
N ASP A 358 -11.48 38.36 16.55
CA ASP A 358 -11.14 37.38 15.51
C ASP A 358 -10.20 36.33 16.12
N PHE A 359 -10.59 35.06 15.99
CA PHE A 359 -9.86 33.89 16.50
C PHE A 359 -9.19 33.17 15.34
N ALA A 360 -8.01 32.63 15.60
CA ALA A 360 -7.29 31.73 14.71
C ALA A 360 -7.51 30.30 15.21
N VAL A 361 -8.24 29.48 14.46
CA VAL A 361 -8.54 28.10 14.83
C VAL A 361 -7.79 27.14 13.92
N THR A 362 -7.00 26.25 14.50
CA THR A 362 -6.20 25.28 13.78
C THR A 362 -6.64 23.87 14.15
N PHE A 363 -6.93 23.05 13.15
CA PHE A 363 -7.11 21.61 13.32
C PHE A 363 -5.83 20.94 12.86
N SER A 364 -4.99 20.55 13.81
CA SER A 364 -3.66 20.01 13.53
C SER A 364 -3.71 18.62 12.90
N ASP A 365 -4.72 17.84 13.31
CA ASP A 365 -5.14 16.55 12.77
C ASP A 365 -6.61 16.31 13.22
N PRO A 366 -7.26 15.17 12.92
CA PRO A 366 -8.62 14.92 13.40
C PRO A 366 -8.78 14.85 14.93
N GLN A 367 -7.70 14.72 15.69
CA GLN A 367 -7.65 14.52 17.14
C GLN A 367 -7.32 15.79 17.92
N THR A 368 -6.77 16.82 17.27
CA THR A 368 -6.16 17.99 17.91
C THR A 368 -6.73 19.32 17.38
N LEU A 369 -7.12 20.19 18.30
CA LEU A 369 -7.72 21.50 18.08
C LEU A 369 -6.98 22.58 18.88
N ASP A 370 -6.49 23.59 18.18
CA ASP A 370 -5.83 24.77 18.75
C ASP A 370 -6.62 26.04 18.42
N ILE A 371 -6.78 26.93 19.39
CA ILE A 371 -7.50 28.20 19.25
C ILE A 371 -6.63 29.31 19.85
N ALA A 372 -6.22 30.26 19.03
CA ALA A 372 -5.43 31.41 19.44
C ALA A 372 -6.18 32.71 19.23
N VAL A 373 -5.97 33.67 20.14
CA VAL A 373 -6.47 35.04 20.01
C VAL A 373 -5.45 36.04 20.53
N ALA A 374 -5.20 37.07 19.74
CA ALA A 374 -4.29 38.15 20.12
C ALA A 374 -5.02 39.19 21.00
N ASP A 375 -4.38 39.57 22.10
CA ASP A 375 -4.91 40.59 23.02
C ASP A 375 -3.84 41.62 23.42
N PRO A 376 -4.16 42.92 23.50
CA PRO A 376 -3.22 43.94 23.95
C PRO A 376 -2.59 43.64 25.31
N ASP A 377 -3.32 42.99 26.21
CA ASP A 377 -2.85 42.63 27.54
C ASP A 377 -2.11 41.27 27.56
N GLY A 378 -2.11 40.57 26.43
CA GLY A 378 -1.33 39.36 26.13
C GLY A 378 -2.17 38.22 25.54
N ASP A 379 -1.56 37.44 24.65
CA ASP A 379 -2.25 36.44 23.86
C ASP A 379 -2.83 35.30 24.70
N TRP A 380 -3.92 34.72 24.20
CA TRP A 380 -4.58 33.54 24.77
C TRP A 380 -4.51 32.35 23.81
N SER A 381 -4.26 31.17 24.38
CA SER A 381 -4.23 29.89 23.67
C SER A 381 -5.10 28.86 24.37
N PHE A 382 -5.89 28.14 23.59
CA PHE A 382 -6.71 27.01 24.02
C PHE A 382 -6.38 25.80 23.15
N GLU A 383 -5.99 24.71 23.78
CA GLU A 383 -5.63 23.45 23.13
C GLU A 383 -6.53 22.34 23.64
N PHE A 384 -7.00 21.47 22.74
CA PHE A 384 -7.83 20.31 23.04
C PHE A 384 -7.40 19.13 22.18
N ALA A 385 -7.18 17.97 22.81
CA ALA A 385 -6.75 16.76 22.14
C ALA A 385 -7.49 15.53 22.66
N ALA A 386 -7.67 14.52 21.82
CA ALA A 386 -8.28 13.25 22.17
C ALA A 386 -7.57 12.06 21.50
N PRO A 387 -7.61 10.84 22.07
CA PRO A 387 -6.99 9.65 21.47
C PRO A 387 -7.75 9.13 20.25
N ILE A 388 -8.94 9.68 19.98
CA ILE A 388 -9.79 9.40 18.83
C ILE A 388 -10.18 10.73 18.17
N PRO A 389 -10.54 10.74 16.88
CA PRO A 389 -10.98 11.97 16.22
C PRO A 389 -12.03 12.73 17.04
N LEU A 390 -11.84 14.04 17.19
CA LEU A 390 -12.74 14.91 17.93
C LEU A 390 -14.13 14.87 17.29
N ALA A 391 -15.09 14.46 18.10
CA ALA A 391 -16.52 14.47 17.82
C ALA A 391 -17.28 15.23 18.92
N ILE A 392 -18.56 15.52 18.65
CA ILE A 392 -19.48 16.02 19.68
C ILE A 392 -19.55 15.01 20.82
N GLY A 393 -19.27 15.46 22.04
CA GLY A 393 -19.16 14.58 23.20
C GLY A 393 -18.29 15.16 24.32
N ARG A 394 -18.28 14.44 25.45
CA ARG A 394 -17.53 14.78 26.66
C ARG A 394 -16.21 14.00 26.73
N TYR A 395 -15.14 14.72 27.05
CA TYR A 395 -13.76 14.23 27.18
C TYR A 395 -13.31 14.46 28.62
N ALA A 396 -13.57 13.47 29.47
CA ALA A 396 -13.19 13.50 30.88
C ALA A 396 -11.72 13.08 31.08
N GLY A 397 -11.14 13.46 32.22
CA GLY A 397 -9.79 13.06 32.59
C GLY A 397 -8.70 13.63 31.68
N ALA A 398 -8.95 14.82 31.12
CA ALA A 398 -8.00 15.52 30.30
C ALA A 398 -6.80 16.00 31.14
N THR A 399 -5.60 15.79 30.63
CA THR A 399 -4.34 16.25 31.22
C THR A 399 -3.65 17.29 30.33
N ARG A 400 -2.56 17.91 30.79
CA ARG A 400 -1.94 19.05 30.10
C ARG A 400 -1.59 18.76 28.64
N SER A 401 -2.18 19.51 27.71
CA SER A 401 -1.74 19.54 26.30
C SER A 401 -0.43 20.33 26.11
N PRO A 402 0.49 19.91 25.21
CA PRO A 402 0.52 18.65 24.43
C PRO A 402 1.28 17.51 25.15
N PHE A 403 1.40 17.57 26.48
CA PHE A 403 2.20 16.64 27.30
C PHE A 403 1.39 15.48 27.90
N GLN A 404 0.15 15.29 27.45
CA GLN A 404 -0.68 14.17 27.88
C GLN A 404 -0.03 12.84 27.50
N GLN A 405 -0.21 11.82 28.33
CA GLN A 405 0.21 10.46 27.99
C GLN A 405 -0.58 9.93 26.80
N ASP A 406 0.06 9.10 25.96
CA ASP A 406 -0.60 8.43 24.83
C ASP A 406 -1.89 7.73 25.28
N GLY A 407 -2.97 7.95 24.52
CA GLY A 407 -4.28 7.38 24.85
C GLY A 407 -5.13 8.22 25.82
N ARG A 408 -4.65 9.35 26.33
CA ARG A 408 -5.42 10.27 27.18
C ARG A 408 -5.91 11.51 26.42
N ASN A 409 -6.98 12.10 26.95
CA ASN A 409 -7.44 13.41 26.50
C ASN A 409 -6.43 14.49 26.95
N GLY A 410 -6.21 15.49 26.11
CA GLY A 410 -5.38 16.65 26.39
C GLY A 410 -6.22 17.91 26.44
N MET A 411 -5.90 18.84 27.35
CA MET A 411 -6.39 20.21 27.24
C MET A 411 -5.41 21.21 27.86
N SER A 412 -5.49 22.46 27.42
CA SER A 412 -4.79 23.58 28.04
C SER A 412 -5.50 24.87 27.70
N ALA A 413 -5.82 25.69 28.70
CA ALA A 413 -6.20 27.08 28.55
C ALA A 413 -5.15 27.92 29.25
N SER A 414 -4.51 28.82 28.50
CA SER A 414 -3.43 29.68 29.01
C SER A 414 -3.51 31.07 28.39
N GLY A 415 -3.03 32.06 29.12
CA GLY A 415 -3.10 33.45 28.70
C GLY A 415 -2.19 34.35 29.53
N HIS A 416 -1.78 35.49 28.97
CA HIS A 416 -0.91 36.46 29.65
C HIS A 416 0.38 35.84 30.23
N SER A 417 0.99 34.88 29.50
CA SER A 417 2.14 34.09 29.97
C SER A 417 1.91 33.25 31.24
N SER A 418 0.65 33.05 31.63
CA SER A 418 0.24 32.20 32.75
C SER A 418 -0.41 30.92 32.22
N GLY A 419 0.01 29.77 32.74
CA GLY A 419 -0.51 28.46 32.38
C GLY A 419 -0.15 27.43 33.44
N CYS A 420 -0.86 26.31 33.46
CA CYS A 420 -0.62 25.27 34.46
C CYS A 420 0.65 24.46 34.17
N ASN A 421 1.38 24.06 35.22
CA ASN A 421 2.48 23.10 35.07
C ASN A 421 1.95 21.67 35.01
N GLU A 422 1.07 21.31 35.94
CA GLU A 422 0.24 20.11 35.92
C GLU A 422 -1.23 20.50 35.72
N LEU A 423 -1.98 19.65 35.05
CA LEU A 423 -3.37 19.95 34.69
C LEU A 423 -4.22 18.70 34.76
N HIS A 424 -5.41 18.84 35.33
CA HIS A 424 -6.48 17.86 35.21
C HIS A 424 -7.84 18.53 34.96
N GLY A 425 -8.74 17.83 34.29
CA GLY A 425 -10.14 18.23 34.18
C GLY A 425 -10.84 17.63 32.97
N GLU A 426 -11.69 18.42 32.31
CA GLU A 426 -12.52 17.93 31.20
C GLU A 426 -12.97 19.01 30.24
N PHE A 427 -13.31 18.60 29.03
CA PHE A 427 -13.98 19.44 28.06
C PHE A 427 -15.14 18.70 27.38
N GLU A 428 -16.12 19.43 26.88
CA GLU A 428 -17.24 18.90 26.11
C GLU A 428 -17.43 19.74 24.86
N ILE A 429 -17.42 19.06 23.72
CA ILE A 429 -17.69 19.63 22.41
C ILE A 429 -19.18 19.46 22.12
N THR A 430 -19.86 20.59 21.87
CA THR A 430 -21.31 20.65 21.60
C THR A 430 -21.62 20.99 20.15
N ALA A 431 -20.66 21.57 19.42
CA ALA A 431 -20.72 21.73 17.96
C ALA A 431 -19.32 21.68 17.36
N LEU A 432 -19.20 21.06 16.18
CA LEU A 432 -17.99 21.03 15.35
C LEU A 432 -18.30 21.52 13.93
N PRO A 433 -17.39 22.26 13.29
CA PRO A 433 -17.56 22.69 11.91
C PRO A 433 -17.48 21.52 10.92
N GLY A 434 -18.25 21.59 9.84
CA GLY A 434 -18.19 20.62 8.72
C GLY A 434 -17.30 21.11 7.58
N ALA A 435 -17.20 20.32 6.50
CA ALA A 435 -16.35 20.61 5.34
C ALA A 435 -16.69 21.92 4.57
N GLY A 436 -17.84 22.54 4.85
CA GLY A 436 -18.30 23.79 4.23
C GLY A 436 -18.43 24.97 5.20
N GLY A 437 -17.73 24.93 6.35
CA GLY A 437 -17.89 25.89 7.44
C GLY A 437 -18.85 25.38 8.53
N GLY A 438 -19.15 26.24 9.51
CA GLY A 438 -20.05 25.88 10.61
C GLY A 438 -19.74 26.59 11.91
N ARG A 439 -20.15 25.97 13.02
CA ARG A 439 -19.98 26.49 14.37
C ARG A 439 -19.12 25.53 15.19
N LEU A 440 -18.13 26.07 15.90
CA LEU A 440 -17.40 25.38 16.93
C LEU A 440 -17.92 25.87 18.28
N ALA A 441 -18.45 24.96 19.10
CA ALA A 441 -18.88 25.28 20.44
C ALA A 441 -18.41 24.22 21.42
N LEU A 442 -17.73 24.64 22.49
CA LEU A 442 -17.26 23.74 23.53
C LEU A 442 -17.22 24.43 24.89
N ARG A 443 -17.21 23.63 25.96
CA ARG A 443 -16.98 24.10 27.32
C ARG A 443 -15.91 23.26 27.99
N PHE A 444 -15.18 23.85 28.92
CA PHE A 444 -14.14 23.14 29.66
C PHE A 444 -14.08 23.55 31.12
N THR A 445 -13.48 22.68 31.93
CA THR A 445 -13.15 22.91 33.34
C THR A 445 -11.73 22.41 33.57
N GLN A 446 -10.83 23.32 33.91
CA GLN A 446 -9.40 23.09 34.11
C GLN A 446 -9.01 23.37 35.56
N TYR A 447 -8.23 22.47 36.14
CA TYR A 447 -7.58 22.66 37.43
C TYR A 447 -6.06 22.67 37.21
N CYS A 448 -5.38 23.67 37.72
CA CYS A 448 -3.92 23.76 37.68
C CYS A 448 -3.32 23.12 38.94
N ASP A 449 -2.27 22.33 38.79
CA ASP A 449 -1.48 21.78 39.90
C ASP A 449 -2.38 21.15 41.00
N ASP A 450 -2.18 21.52 42.26
CA ASP A 450 -3.00 21.11 43.40
C ASP A 450 -4.20 22.06 43.69
N ASP A 451 -4.46 23.05 42.81
CA ASP A 451 -5.54 24.02 43.02
C ASP A 451 -6.92 23.34 42.94
N LYS A 452 -7.75 23.61 43.94
CA LYS A 452 -9.14 23.15 43.97
C LYS A 452 -10.11 24.09 43.24
N ALA A 453 -9.64 25.28 42.86
CA ALA A 453 -10.42 26.29 42.17
C ALA A 453 -10.28 26.10 40.65
N PRO A 454 -11.36 25.79 39.91
CA PRO A 454 -11.26 25.61 38.48
C PRO A 454 -11.24 26.93 37.72
N LEU A 455 -10.53 26.93 36.60
CA LEU A 455 -10.83 27.77 35.46
C LEU A 455 -11.89 27.07 34.60
N THR A 456 -13.01 27.75 34.37
CA THR A 456 -14.08 27.28 33.48
C THR A 456 -14.15 28.17 32.26
N GLY A 457 -14.38 27.58 31.09
CA GLY A 457 -14.48 28.32 29.85
C GLY A 457 -15.62 27.82 28.97
N THR A 458 -16.20 28.75 28.21
CA THR A 458 -17.13 28.47 27.11
C THR A 458 -16.62 29.16 25.86
N ILE A 459 -16.49 28.40 24.79
CA ILE A 459 -16.02 28.84 23.48
C ILE A 459 -17.18 28.67 22.51
N ASP A 460 -17.53 29.73 21.79
CA ASP A 460 -18.57 29.72 20.77
C ASP A 460 -18.13 30.56 19.58
N LEU A 461 -17.74 29.89 18.50
CA LEU A 461 -17.12 30.46 17.31
C LEU A 461 -17.86 30.03 16.06
N ALA A 462 -18.02 30.95 15.12
CA ALA A 462 -18.55 30.72 13.79
C ALA A 462 -17.47 30.96 12.73
N PHE A 463 -17.38 30.06 11.76
CA PHE A 463 -16.52 30.21 10.58
C PHE A 463 -17.33 30.91 9.47
N GLY A 464 -16.73 31.90 8.82
CA GLY A 464 -17.37 32.59 7.70
C GLY A 464 -17.52 31.68 6.48
N ASN A 465 -18.58 31.91 5.69
CA ASN A 465 -18.66 31.44 4.31
C ASN A 465 -17.70 32.20 3.41
#